data_AF-A0A949U788-F1
#
_entry.id   AF-A0A949U788-F1
#
_cell.length_a   1.000
_cell.length_b   1.000
_cell.length_c   1.000
_cell.angle_alpha   90.00
_cell.angle_beta   90.00
_cell.angle_gamma   90.00
#
_symmetry.space_group_name_H-M   'P 1'
#
loop_
_entity.id
_entity.type
_entity.pdbx_description
1 polymer ?
#
loop_
_entity_poly.entity_id
_entity_poly.type
_entity_poly.pdbx_seq_one_letter_code
_entity_poly.pdbx_strand_id
1 'polypeptide(L)' 'MFDVVLYQPEIPPNTGNVIRLCANTGCRLHLVEPLGYSLEDKQLKRAGL' A
#
# COMPACT_ATOMS: atom_id res chain seq x y z
N MET A 1 -6.10 -16.17 7.21
CA MET A 1 -5.19 -15.09 6.77
C MET A 1 -6.07 -13.92 6.39
N PHE A 2 -5.67 -12.68 6.68
CA PHE A 2 -6.49 -11.49 6.43
C PHE A 2 -6.07 -10.77 5.15
N ASP A 3 -7.05 -10.14 4.51
CA ASP A 3 -6.89 -9.30 3.33
C ASP A 3 -7.25 -7.85 3.67
N VAL A 4 -6.43 -6.91 3.20
CA VAL A 4 -6.63 -5.47 3.32
C VAL A 4 -6.80 -4.91 1.92
N VAL A 5 -7.89 -4.17 1.69
CA VAL A 5 -8.20 -3.56 0.39
C VAL A 5 -8.19 -2.04 0.53
N LEU A 6 -7.32 -1.37 -0.22
CA LEU A 6 -7.36 0.08 -0.38
C LEU A 6 -8.04 0.41 -1.71
N TYR A 7 -9.23 1.02 -1.63
CA TYR A 7 -9.98 1.45 -2.80
C TYR A 7 -9.54 2.87 -3.19
N GLN A 8 -9.01 3.02 -4.40
CA GLN A 8 -8.58 4.30 -4.98
C GLN A 8 -7.77 5.18 -4.02
N PRO A 9 -6.67 4.67 -3.43
CA PRO A 9 -5.89 5.43 -2.46
C PRO A 9 -5.22 6.64 -3.12
N GLU A 10 -5.33 7.79 -2.45
CA GLU A 10 -4.84 9.07 -2.98
C GLU A 10 -3.53 9.54 -2.33
N ILE A 11 -3.23 9.08 -1.11
CA ILE A 11 -2.12 9.59 -0.29
C ILE A 11 -1.01 8.53 -0.22
N PRO A 12 0.12 8.70 -0.94
CA PRO A 12 1.20 7.70 -0.96
C PRO A 12 1.76 7.32 0.42
N PRO A 13 1.96 8.25 1.38
CA PRO A 13 2.39 7.89 2.74
C PRO A 13 1.47 6.89 3.44
N ASN A 14 0.15 7.00 3.24
CA ASN A 14 -0.81 6.10 3.88
C ASN A 14 -0.65 4.68 3.33
N THR A 15 -0.55 4.53 2.01
CA THR A 15 -0.30 3.24 1.39
C THR A 15 1.03 2.64 1.84
N GLY A 16 2.09 3.45 1.93
CA GLY A 16 3.39 3.01 2.47
C GLY A 16 3.28 2.43 3.89
N ASN A 17 2.55 3.11 4.78
CA ASN A 17 2.30 2.62 6.13
C ASN A 17 1.49 1.31 6.14
N VAL A 18 0.47 1.19 5.27
CA VAL A 18 -0.35 -0.03 5.15
C VAL A 18 0.46 -1.20 4.57
N ILE A 19 1.35 -0.96 3.61
CA ILE A 19 2.30 -1.97 3.11
C ILE A 19 3.14 -2.51 4.26
N ARG A 20 3.71 -1.63 5.09
CA ARG A 20 4.51 -2.02 6.25
C ARG A 20 3.70 -2.83 7.26
N LEU A 21 2.46 -2.42 7.51
CA LEU A 21 1.54 -3.17 8.37
C LEU A 21 1.32 -4.59 7.83
N CYS A 22 0.96 -4.72 6.56
CA CYS A 22 0.67 -6.01 5.94
C CYS A 22 1.90 -6.93 5.92
N ALA A 23 3.09 -6.38 5.68
CA ALA A 23 4.35 -7.12 5.76
C ALA A 23 4.62 -7.64 7.19
N ASN A 24 4.32 -6.84 8.22
CA ASN A 24 4.55 -7.21 9.62
C ASN A 24 3.50 -8.20 10.17
N THR A 25 2.26 -8.14 9.68
CA THR A 25 1.15 -8.97 10.16
C THR A 25 0.87 -10.20 9.30
N GLY A 26 1.55 -10.32 8.15
CA GLY A 26 1.26 -11.36 7.17
C GLY A 26 -0.12 -11.19 6.51
N CYS A 27 -0.63 -9.96 6.41
CA CYS A 27 -1.85 -9.70 5.64
C CYS A 27 -1.52 -9.57 4.15
N ARG A 28 -2.48 -9.91 3.28
CA ARG A 28 -2.41 -9.58 1.86
C ARG A 28 -2.96 -8.17 1.62
N LEU A 29 -2.26 -7.36 0.84
CA LEU A 29 -2.69 -6.01 0.46
C LEU A 29 -3.15 -6.00 -0.99
N HIS A 30 -4.33 -5.43 -1.24
CA HIS A 30 -4.90 -5.18 -2.56
C HIS A 30 -5.08 -3.68 -2.76
N LEU A 31 -4.68 -3.17 -3.92
CA LEU A 31 -4.88 -1.79 -4.32
C LEU A 31 -5.85 -1.77 -5.51
N VAL A 32 -6.96 -1.03 -5.39
CA VAL A 32 -7.93 -0.90 -6.48
C VAL A 32 -7.73 0.44 -7.17
N GLU A 33 -7.59 0.39 -8.49
CA GLU A 33 -7.37 1.55 -9.34
C GLU A 33 -8.62 2.47 -9.49
N PRO A 34 -8.42 3.74 -9.91
CA PRO A 34 -7.14 4.42 -10.13
C PRO A 34 -6.44 4.80 -8.81
N LEU A 35 -5.11 4.76 -8.81
CA LEU A 35 -4.30 5.26 -7.70
C LEU A 35 -4.07 6.76 -7.89
N GLY A 36 -4.16 7.55 -6.82
CA GLY A 36 -3.83 8.98 -6.87
C GLY A 36 -2.32 9.29 -6.93
N TYR A 37 -1.48 8.26 -7.09
CA TYR A 37 -0.02 8.35 -7.12
C TYR A 37 0.62 7.23 -7.96
N SER A 38 1.90 7.38 -8.31
CA SER A 38 2.68 6.32 -8.96
C SER A 38 3.23 5.32 -7.95
N LEU A 39 3.16 4.01 -8.25
CA LEU A 39 3.81 2.97 -7.43
C LEU A 39 5.34 3.09 -7.42
N GLU A 40 5.93 3.87 -8.34
CA GLU A 40 7.36 4.15 -8.35
C GLU A 40 7.79 5.23 -7.35
N ASP A 41 6.84 5.80 -6.59
CA ASP A 41 7.14 6.82 -5.59
C ASP A 41 8.21 6.31 -4.61
N LYS A 42 9.19 7.17 -4.32
CA LYS A 42 10.31 6.86 -3.41
C LYS A 42 9.81 6.39 -2.04
N GLN A 43 8.66 6.89 -1.59
CA GLN A 43 8.06 6.50 -0.32
C GLN A 43 7.57 5.05 -0.33
N LEU A 44 7.00 4.60 -1.44
CA LEU A 44 6.49 3.24 -1.62
C LEU A 44 7.64 2.23 -1.75
N LYS A 45 8.69 2.56 -2.52
CA LYS A 45 9.91 1.73 -2.58
C LYS A 45 10.54 1.53 -1.21
N ARG A 46 10.55 2.56 -0.37
CA ARG A 46 11.03 2.46 1.03
C ARG A 46 10.11 1.63 1.91
N ALA A 47 8.83 1.55 1.60
CA ALA A 47 7.86 0.74 2.34
C ALA A 47 8.01 -0.77 2.09
N GLY A 48 8.79 -1.18 1.08
CA GLY A 48 9.03 -2.58 0.74
C GLY A 48 8.37 -3.04 -0.56
N LEU A 49 7.94 -2.09 -1.40
CA LEU A 49 7.65 -2.33 -2.83
C LEU A 49 8.93 -2.38 -3.66
#